data_AF-A0A822EJR3-F1
#
_entry.id   AF-A0A822EJR3-F1
#
_cell.length_a   1.000
_cell.length_b   1.000
_cell.length_c   1.000
_cell.angle_alpha   90.00
_cell.angle_beta   90.00
_cell.angle_gamma   90.00
#
_symmetry.space_group_name_H-M   'P 1'
#
loop_
_entity.id
_entity.type
_entity.pdbx_description
1 polymer ?
#
loop_
_entity_poly.entity_id
_entity_poly.type
_entity_poly.pdbx_seq_one_letter_code
_entity_poly.pdbx_strand_id
1 'polypeptide(L)'
;RFELFVYYNELCNAYTVLNEPLVQREMFELQAKNKAVGDEEAQTIDENYCKALEYGLPPIGGWNIGIDRLTMILTNSNNIKMSYIQIISSYCSY
;
A
#
# COMPACT_ATOMS: atom_id res chain seq x y z
N ARG A 1 -1.91 -9.48 9.27
CA ARG A 1 -1.43 -8.98 7.97
C ARG A 1 -1.36 -10.15 7.00
N PHE A 2 -1.73 -9.96 5.75
CA PHE A 2 -1.48 -10.91 4.67
C PHE A 2 -1.13 -10.15 3.39
N GLU A 3 -0.41 -10.81 2.48
CA GLU A 3 -0.05 -10.31 1.17
C GLU A 3 -0.47 -11.34 0.12
N LEU A 4 -1.07 -10.87 -0.97
CA LEU A 4 -1.44 -11.71 -2.10
C LEU A 4 -0.33 -11.63 -3.14
N PHE A 5 0.25 -12.77 -3.48
CA PHE A 5 1.26 -12.87 -4.54
C PHE A 5 0.71 -13.61 -5.75
N VAL A 6 0.96 -13.07 -6.95
CA VAL A 6 0.65 -13.70 -8.23
C VAL A 6 1.88 -13.57 -9.13
N TYR A 7 2.33 -14.67 -9.73
CA TYR A 7 3.58 -14.72 -10.51
C TYR A 7 4.77 -14.06 -9.80
N TYR A 8 4.98 -14.39 -8.52
CA TYR A 8 6.05 -13.84 -7.68
C TYR A 8 5.99 -12.32 -7.41
N ASN A 9 4.94 -11.63 -7.85
CA ASN A 9 4.74 -10.21 -7.61
C ASN A 9 3.62 -9.99 -6.58
N GLU A 10 3.82 -9.04 -5.67
CA GLU A 10 2.77 -8.61 -4.73
C GLU A 10 1.63 -7.95 -5.50
N LEU A 11 0.41 -8.42 -5.33
CA LEU A 11 -0.79 -7.84 -5.92
C LEU A 11 -1.59 -7.03 -4.90
N CYS A 12 -1.62 -7.46 -3.66
CA CYS A 12 -2.43 -6.83 -2.61
C CYS A 12 -1.76 -6.97 -1.25
N ASN A 13 -1.98 -5.99 -0.38
CA ASN A 13 -1.60 -6.02 1.02
C ASN A 13 -2.82 -5.70 1.89
N ALA A 14 -3.03 -6.49 2.95
CA ALA A 14 -4.08 -6.26 3.91
C ALA A 14 -3.62 -6.50 5.34
N TYR A 15 -4.25 -5.77 6.26
CA TYR A 15 -3.95 -5.86 7.69
C TYR A 15 -5.15 -5.38 8.52
N THR A 16 -5.28 -5.91 9.73
CA THR A 16 -6.07 -5.26 10.76
C THR A 16 -5.36 -3.96 11.11
N VAL A 17 -6.07 -2.83 11.02
CA VAL A 17 -5.47 -1.51 11.26
C VAL A 17 -5.12 -1.38 12.73
N LEU A 18 -3.89 -0.90 13.02
CA LEU A 18 -3.50 -0.56 14.37
C LEU A 18 -4.31 0.66 14.82
N ASN A 19 -5.17 0.47 15.81
CA ASN A 19 -6.06 1.51 16.32
C ASN A 19 -5.63 2.06 17.70
N GLU A 20 -4.55 1.55 18.27
CA GLU A 20 -4.00 2.00 19.56
C GLU A 20 -3.07 3.22 19.35
N PRO A 21 -3.45 4.43 19.82
CA PRO A 21 -2.71 5.66 19.49
C PRO A 21 -1.29 5.69 20.06
N LEU A 22 -1.11 5.17 21.28
CA LEU A 22 0.20 5.12 21.94
C LEU A 22 1.16 4.20 21.19
N VAL A 23 0.69 3.02 20.80
CA VAL A 23 1.49 2.06 20.02
C VAL A 23 1.81 2.63 18.64
N GLN A 24 0.85 3.31 17.99
CA GLN A 24 1.11 3.95 16.70
C GLN A 24 2.18 5.04 16.81
N ARG A 25 2.18 5.84 17.88
CA ARG A 25 3.20 6.86 18.14
C ARG A 25 4.58 6.26 18.36
N GLU A 26 4.68 5.18 19.14
CA GLU A 26 5.94 4.43 19.33
C GLU A 26 6.50 3.89 18.00
N MET A 27 5.62 3.40 17.11
CA MET A 27 6.01 2.95 15.78
C MET A 27 6.53 4.09 14.91
N PHE A 28 5.89 5.27 14.97
CA PHE A 28 6.39 6.45 14.26
C PHE A 28 7.73 6.95 14.80
N GLU A 29 7.96 6.90 16.12
CA GLU A 29 9.27 7.22 16.71
C GLU A 29 10.36 6.26 16.24
N LEU A 30 10.05 4.97 16.10
CA LEU A 30 10.98 3.99 15.55
C LEU A 30 11.30 4.28 14.08
N GLN A 31 10.28 4.63 13.27
CA GLN A 31 10.46 5.02 11.87
C GLN A 31 11.29 6.32 11.75
N ALA A 32 11.08 7.29 12.64
CA ALA A 32 11.89 8.50 12.67
C ALA A 32 13.37 8.22 13.02
N LYS A 33 13.64 7.26 13.91
CA LYS A 33 15.01 6.80 14.18
C LYS A 33 15.62 6.11 12.96
N ASN A 34 14.86 5.28 12.24
CA ASN A 34 15.31 4.63 11.00
C ASN A 34 15.63 5.68 9.92
N LYS A 35 14.80 6.71 9.80
CA LYS A 35 15.05 7.84 8.89
C LYS A 35 16.34 8.59 9.23
N ALA A 36 16.63 8.80 10.51
CA ALA A 36 17.86 9.46 10.96
C ALA A 36 19.13 8.66 10.64
N VAL A 37 19.03 7.33 10.51
CA VAL A 37 20.16 6.47 10.09
C VAL A 37 20.24 6.24 8.58
N GLY A 38 19.41 6.94 7.79
CA GLY A 38 19.51 7.00 6.32
C GLY A 38 18.46 6.20 5.55
N ASP A 39 17.40 5.71 6.19
CA ASP A 39 16.26 5.10 5.49
C ASP A 39 15.34 6.20 4.92
N GLU A 40 15.43 6.45 3.61
CA GLU A 40 14.64 7.47 2.92
C GLU A 40 13.16 7.10 2.78
N GLU A 41 12.83 5.80 2.81
CA GLU A 41 11.45 5.30 2.69
C GLU A 41 10.72 5.28 4.05
N ALA A 42 11.47 5.44 5.15
CA ALA A 42 10.90 5.50 6.49
C ALA A 42 9.93 6.69 6.66
N GLN A 43 8.79 6.39 7.30
CA GLN A 43 7.71 7.35 7.48
C GLN A 43 8.08 8.42 8.54
N THR A 44 7.58 9.64 8.32
CA THR A 44 7.65 10.71 9.32
C THR A 44 6.50 10.60 10.32
N ILE A 45 6.68 11.17 11.51
CA ILE A 45 5.64 11.23 12.53
C ILE A 45 4.49 12.12 12.05
N ASP A 46 3.27 11.59 12.04
CA ASP A 46 2.04 12.36 11.82
C ASP A 46 1.24 12.46 13.12
N GLU A 47 1.38 13.60 13.80
CA GLU A 47 0.68 13.88 15.05
C GLU A 47 -0.83 14.09 14.86
N ASN A 48 -1.26 14.55 13.68
CA ASN A 48 -2.68 14.70 13.40
C ASN A 48 -3.35 13.33 13.26
N TYR A 49 -2.66 12.37 12.64
CA TYR A 49 -3.12 10.99 12.56
C TYR A 49 -3.20 10.35 13.96
N CYS A 50 -2.17 10.50 14.79
CA CYS A 50 -2.19 9.97 16.17
C CYS A 50 -3.32 10.58 16.98
N LYS A 51 -3.51 11.90 16.89
CA LYS A 51 -4.63 12.60 17.55
C LYS A 51 -5.98 12.12 17.03
N ALA A 52 -6.11 11.82 15.73
CA ALA A 52 -7.33 11.23 15.17
C ALA A 52 -7.63 9.85 15.77
N LEU A 53 -6.62 9.02 15.99
CA LEU A 53 -6.78 7.72 16.66
C LEU A 53 -7.25 7.86 18.12
N GLU A 54 -6.83 8.92 18.82
CA GLU A 54 -7.25 9.19 20.21
C GLU A 54 -8.76 9.48 20.33
N TYR A 55 -9.42 9.93 19.25
CA TYR A 55 -10.88 10.07 19.23
C TYR A 55 -11.62 8.72 19.10
N GLY A 56 -10.90 7.64 18.86
CA GLY A 56 -11.43 6.28 18.78
C GLY A 56 -11.61 5.81 17.35
N LEU A 57 -10.68 4.98 16.87
CA LEU A 57 -10.84 4.19 15.66
C LEU A 57 -11.42 2.81 16.02
N PRO A 58 -12.63 2.44 15.56
CA PRO A 58 -13.15 1.10 15.78
C PRO A 58 -12.27 0.03 15.11
N PRO A 59 -12.38 -1.24 15.51
CA PRO A 59 -11.67 -2.33 14.85
C PRO A 59 -12.04 -2.39 13.36
N ILE A 60 -11.06 -2.10 12.48
CA ILE A 60 -11.24 -2.11 11.03
C ILE A 60 -10.10 -2.86 10.34
N GLY A 61 -10.39 -3.38 9.14
CA GLY A 61 -9.39 -3.93 8.23
C GLY A 61 -9.05 -2.95 7.12
N GLY A 62 -7.76 -2.77 6.83
CA GLY A 62 -7.24 -2.04 5.68
C GLY A 62 -6.82 -3.01 4.58
N TRP A 63 -7.03 -2.62 3.33
CA TRP A 63 -6.61 -3.38 2.15
C TRP A 63 -6.26 -2.44 1.01
N ASN A 64 -5.29 -2.85 0.18
CA ASN A 64 -4.97 -2.20 -1.08
C ASN A 64 -4.73 -3.24 -2.19
N ILE A 65 -4.85 -2.80 -3.44
CA ILE A 65 -4.52 -3.59 -4.63
C ILE A 65 -3.78 -2.74 -5.64
N GLY A 66 -2.73 -3.31 -6.24
CA GLY A 66 -2.02 -2.70 -7.35
C GLY A 66 -2.83 -2.85 -8.63
N ILE A 67 -3.59 -1.81 -9.01
CA ILE A 67 -4.41 -1.83 -10.25
C ILE A 67 -3.54 -2.11 -11.47
N ASP A 68 -2.36 -1.51 -11.55
CA ASP A 68 -1.47 -1.71 -12.69
C ASP A 68 -0.98 -3.15 -12.81
N ARG A 69 -0.64 -3.77 -11.68
CA ARG A 69 -0.25 -5.19 -11.63
C ARG A 69 -1.43 -6.09 -11.95
N LEU A 70 -2.63 -5.77 -11.46
CA LEU A 70 -3.86 -6.46 -11.82
C LEU A 70 -4.09 -6.39 -13.34
N THR A 71 -3.99 -5.20 -13.93
CA THR A 71 -4.12 -4.97 -15.36
C THR A 71 -3.08 -5.76 -16.16
N MET A 72 -1.82 -5.77 -15.72
CA MET A 72 -0.76 -6.58 -16.32
C MET A 72 -1.11 -8.08 -16.33
N ILE A 73 -1.58 -8.62 -15.19
CA ILE A 73 -1.99 -10.02 -15.09
C ILE A 73 -3.16 -10.32 -16.03
N LEU A 74 -4.19 -9.47 -16.05
CA LEU A 74 -5.39 -9.66 -16.87
C LEU A 74 -5.13 -9.51 -18.37
N THR A 75 -4.11 -8.74 -18.75
CA THR A 75 -3.69 -8.55 -20.15
C THR A 75 -2.57 -9.49 -20.58
N ASN A 76 -2.09 -10.34 -19.67
CA ASN A 76 -0.92 -11.20 -19.88
C ASN A 76 0.32 -10.39 -20.33
N SER A 77 0.53 -9.22 -19.73
CA SER A 77 1.65 -8.33 -20.02
C SER A 77 2.70 -8.40 -18.91
N ASN A 78 3.97 -8.58 -19.31
CA ASN A 78 5.12 -8.49 -18.40
C ASN A 78 5.66 -7.06 -18.26
N ASN A 79 5.02 -6.06 -18.88
CA ASN A 79 5.39 -4.65 -18.78
C ASN A 79 4.16 -3.74 -18.62
N ILE A 80 4.18 -2.88 -17.61
CA ILE A 80 3.07 -1.96 -17.29
C ILE A 80 2.67 -1.04 -18.47
N LYS A 81 3.64 -0.56 -19.26
CA LYS A 81 3.35 0.29 -20.42
C LYS A 81 2.64 -0.50 -21.52
N MET A 82 3.07 -1.74 -21.73
CA MET A 82 2.51 -2.61 -22.77
C MET A 82 1.06 -2.99 -22.45
N SER A 83 0.72 -3.20 -21.17
CA SER A 83 -0.66 -3.50 -20.78
C SER A 83 -1.62 -2.38 -21.15
N TYR A 84 -1.24 -1.11 -20.95
CA TYR A 84 -2.12 0.00 -21.35
C TYR A 84 -2.22 0.14 -22.87
N ILE A 85 -1.12 -0.04 -23.61
CA ILE A 85 -1.14 0.02 -25.07
C ILE A 85 -2.06 -1.05 -25.64
N GLN A 86 -1.98 -2.28 -25.15
CA GLN A 86 -2.83 -3.39 -25.60
C GLN A 86 -4.30 -3.12 -25.34
N ILE A 87 -4.64 -2.54 -24.18
CA ILE A 87 -6.01 -2.13 -23.87
C ILE A 87 -6.48 -1.07 -24.87
N ILE A 88 -5.71 -0.01 -25.08
CA ILE A 88 -6.06 1.07 -26.01
C ILE A 88 -6.23 0.53 -27.44
N SER A 89 -5.31 -0.30 -27.92
CA SER A 89 -5.41 -0.92 -29.24
C SER A 89 -6.65 -1.80 -29.39
N SER A 90 -7.03 -2.54 -28.34
CA SER A 90 -8.26 -3.33 -28.35
C SER A 90 -9.49 -2.45 -28.48
N TYR A 91 -9.54 -1.30 -27.80
CA TYR A 91 -10.66 -0.37 -27.90
C TYR A 91 -10.75 0.35 -29.25
N CYS A 92 -9.61 0.73 -29.86
CA CYS A 92 -9.60 1.38 -31.19
C CYS A 92 -9.92 0.42 -32.35
N SER A 93 -9.93 -0.88 -32.09
CA SER A 93 -10.26 -1.91 -33.08
C SER A 93 -11.77 -2.22 -33.16
N TYR A 94 -12.58 -1.60 -32.30
CA TYR A 94 -14.05 -1.60 -32.32
C TYR A 94 -14.57 -0.25 -32.82
#